data_AF-A0A7S3H7M4-F1
#
_entry.id   AF-A0A7S3H7M4-F1
#
_cell.length_a   1.000
_cell.length_b   1.000
_cell.length_c   1.000
_cell.angle_alpha   90.00
_cell.angle_beta   90.00
_cell.angle_gamma   90.00
#
_symmetry.space_group_name_H-M   'P 1'
#
loop_
_entity.id
_entity.type
_entity.pdbx_description
1 polymer ?
#
loop_
_entity_poly.entity_id
_entity_poly.type
_entity_poly.pdbx_seq_one_letter_code
_entity_poly.pdbx_strand_id
1 'polypeptide(L)'
;YQLAYVKFRDEQGQAVYNEALFAGRFTGMLTSGFNVAGTVFRFLLCSNSQLREATAVFFDGSDEDVQAIRAQIIPNQTRFRTDIAKFISRLGLFCTADTDTMVELNGHNTKVENDIFTNEEKILTDGSGMCSVAVMKKFQTEFYQKNGYYSCIIQIRAKGCKGTLLCDPAVETDNP
;
A
#
# COMPACT_ATOMS: atom_id res chain seq x y z
N TYR A 1 6.32 18.07 -8.72
CA TYR A 1 5.50 16.87 -8.58
C TYR A 1 4.54 17.04 -7.42
N GLN A 2 3.25 16.88 -7.69
CA GLN A 2 2.15 17.01 -6.73
C GLN A 2 1.20 15.83 -6.84
N LEU A 3 0.44 15.56 -5.79
CA LEU A 3 -0.64 14.58 -5.79
C LEU A 3 -1.99 15.28 -5.85
N ALA A 4 -2.90 14.75 -6.66
CA ALA A 4 -4.30 15.17 -6.72
C ALA A 4 -5.21 14.01 -6.28
N TYR A 5 -6.04 14.25 -5.28
CA TYR A 5 -7.07 13.31 -4.84
C TYR A 5 -8.38 13.66 -5.56
N VAL A 6 -8.79 12.80 -6.48
CA VAL A 6 -9.96 13.03 -7.33
C VAL A 6 -11.11 12.17 -6.87
N LYS A 7 -12.25 12.79 -6.55
CA LYS A 7 -13.51 12.12 -6.21
C LYS A 7 -14.45 12.14 -7.40
N PHE A 8 -14.94 10.98 -7.79
CA PHE A 8 -15.93 10.81 -8.85
C PHE A 8 -17.32 10.90 -8.23
N ARG A 9 -18.02 12.00 -8.52
CA ARG A 9 -19.32 12.35 -7.94
C ARG A 9 -20.31 12.77 -9.02
N ASP A 10 -21.58 12.48 -8.80
CA ASP A 10 -22.67 13.07 -9.59
C ASP A 10 -22.99 14.49 -9.09
N GLU A 11 -23.99 15.12 -9.71
CA GLU A 11 -24.43 16.48 -9.38
C GLU A 11 -25.02 16.61 -7.98
N GLN A 12 -25.46 15.49 -7.39
CA GLN A 12 -25.98 15.41 -6.02
C GLN A 12 -24.88 15.07 -5.01
N GLY A 13 -23.62 14.98 -5.45
CA GLY A 13 -22.49 14.66 -4.60
C GLY A 13 -22.43 13.19 -4.17
N GLN A 14 -23.15 12.29 -4.84
CA GLN A 14 -23.09 10.84 -4.60
C GLN A 14 -21.98 10.19 -5.41
N ALA A 15 -21.42 9.12 -4.87
CA ALA A 15 -20.37 8.37 -5.54
C ALA A 15 -20.90 7.67 -6.79
N VAL A 16 -20.20 7.86 -7.92
CA VAL A 16 -20.57 7.23 -9.19
C VAL A 16 -19.94 5.84 -9.26
N TYR A 17 -20.76 4.81 -9.51
CA TYR A 17 -20.30 3.44 -9.75
C TYR A 17 -20.81 2.85 -11.08
N ASN A 18 -21.65 3.60 -11.79
CA ASN A 18 -22.24 3.14 -13.04
C ASN A 18 -21.16 3.00 -14.11
N GLU A 19 -20.99 1.78 -14.61
CA GLU A 19 -19.95 1.42 -15.57
C GLU A 19 -20.07 2.19 -16.89
N ALA A 20 -21.28 2.36 -17.43
CA ALA A 20 -21.48 3.08 -18.69
C ALA A 20 -21.10 4.57 -18.55
N LEU A 21 -21.42 5.19 -17.41
CA LEU A 21 -20.99 6.56 -17.11
C LEU A 21 -19.47 6.65 -16.91
N PHE A 22 -18.87 5.68 -16.21
CA PHE A 22 -17.43 5.62 -16.04
C PHE A 22 -16.70 5.46 -17.38
N ALA A 23 -17.16 4.52 -18.20
CA ALA A 23 -16.62 4.22 -19.52
C ALA A 23 -16.71 5.44 -20.46
N GLY A 24 -17.83 6.15 -20.43
CA GLY A 24 -18.09 7.28 -21.32
C GLY A 24 -17.48 8.62 -20.87
N ARG A 25 -17.27 8.84 -19.57
CA ARG A 25 -16.81 10.15 -19.05
C ARG A 25 -15.43 10.13 -18.41
N PHE A 26 -15.08 9.06 -17.72
CA PHE A 26 -13.89 9.03 -16.86
C PHE A 26 -12.74 8.20 -17.44
N THR A 27 -13.00 7.34 -18.43
CA THR A 27 -11.95 6.55 -19.10
C THR A 27 -10.80 7.41 -19.59
N GLY A 28 -11.08 8.47 -20.35
CA GLY A 28 -10.02 9.35 -20.88
C GLY A 28 -9.17 9.96 -19.78
N MET A 29 -9.78 10.34 -18.66
CA MET A 29 -9.06 10.85 -17.50
C MET A 29 -8.20 9.77 -16.82
N LEU A 30 -8.72 8.55 -16.69
CA LEU A 30 -7.98 7.44 -16.09
C LEU A 30 -6.82 6.95 -16.96
N THR A 31 -6.96 7.02 -18.29
CA THR A 31 -5.95 6.54 -19.24
C THR A 31 -4.93 7.60 -19.62
N SER A 32 -5.33 8.87 -19.74
CA SER A 32 -4.50 9.95 -20.27
C SER A 32 -4.26 11.08 -19.27
N GLY A 33 -4.91 11.02 -18.10
CA GLY A 33 -4.85 12.09 -17.11
C GLY A 33 -5.77 13.27 -17.44
N PHE A 34 -5.60 14.36 -16.70
CA PHE A 34 -6.32 15.61 -16.90
C PHE A 34 -5.41 16.82 -16.67
N ASN A 35 -5.73 17.94 -17.32
CA ASN A 35 -4.98 19.18 -17.17
C ASN A 35 -5.64 20.10 -16.14
N VAL A 36 -4.85 20.62 -15.21
CA VAL A 36 -5.24 21.71 -14.30
C VAL A 36 -4.17 22.79 -14.37
N ALA A 37 -4.56 23.98 -14.84
CA ALA A 37 -3.67 25.16 -14.92
C ALA A 37 -2.33 24.88 -15.66
N GLY A 38 -2.36 24.07 -16.71
CA GLY A 38 -1.18 23.69 -17.49
C GLY A 38 -0.49 22.41 -17.01
N THR A 39 -0.81 21.92 -15.81
CA THR A 39 -0.23 20.71 -15.23
C THR A 39 -1.06 19.47 -15.56
N VAL A 40 -0.42 18.43 -16.10
CA VAL A 40 -1.09 17.16 -16.43
C VAL A 40 -0.94 16.17 -15.27
N PHE A 41 -2.07 15.82 -14.66
CA PHE A 41 -2.16 14.84 -13.59
C PHE A 41 -2.54 13.47 -14.17
N ARG A 42 -1.69 12.47 -13.98
CA ARG A 42 -1.87 11.10 -14.49
C ARG A 42 -2.26 10.13 -13.39
N PHE A 43 -3.08 9.13 -13.71
CA PHE A 43 -3.55 8.17 -12.72
C PHE A 43 -2.36 7.44 -12.10
N LEU A 44 -2.21 7.55 -10.78
CA LEU A 44 -1.14 6.91 -10.03
C LEU A 44 -1.63 5.60 -9.43
N LEU A 45 -2.63 5.65 -8.55
CA LEU A 45 -3.16 4.48 -7.85
C LEU A 45 -4.50 4.78 -7.17
N CYS A 46 -5.17 3.73 -6.68
CA CYS A 46 -6.24 3.86 -5.71
C CYS A 46 -6.17 2.72 -4.68
N SER A 47 -6.64 2.96 -3.46
CA SER A 47 -6.83 1.94 -2.43
C SER A 47 -8.24 1.35 -2.45
N ASN A 48 -8.45 0.22 -1.77
CA ASN A 48 -9.80 -0.36 -1.66
C ASN A 48 -10.80 0.59 -0.95
N SER A 49 -10.34 1.38 0.03
CA SER A 49 -11.21 2.38 0.67
C SER A 49 -11.52 3.52 -0.31
N GLN A 50 -10.53 3.99 -1.06
CA GLN A 50 -10.73 5.01 -2.08
C GLN A 50 -11.68 4.52 -3.19
N LEU A 51 -11.57 3.26 -3.64
CA LEU A 51 -12.50 2.65 -4.60
C LEU A 51 -13.95 2.65 -4.07
N ARG A 52 -14.16 2.27 -2.80
CA ARG A 52 -15.48 2.33 -2.14
C ARG A 52 -16.01 3.74 -1.94
N GLU A 53 -15.18 4.75 -2.10
CA GLU A 53 -15.58 6.15 -2.08
C GLU A 53 -15.48 6.78 -3.47
N ALA A 54 -15.38 5.97 -4.54
CA ALA A 54 -15.12 6.42 -5.91
C ALA A 54 -14.07 7.53 -5.97
N THR A 55 -12.87 7.23 -5.46
CA THR A 55 -11.74 8.15 -5.33
C THR A 55 -10.49 7.51 -5.93
N ALA A 56 -9.64 8.33 -6.55
CA ALA A 56 -8.34 7.91 -7.06
C ALA A 56 -7.29 8.99 -6.84
N VAL A 57 -6.02 8.57 -6.83
CA VAL A 57 -4.87 9.45 -6.68
C VAL A 57 -4.19 9.62 -8.04
N PHE A 58 -3.93 10.86 -8.39
CA PHE A 58 -3.22 11.26 -9.60
C PHE A 58 -1.93 11.99 -9.24
N PHE A 59 -0.96 11.93 -10.14
CA PHE A 59 0.37 12.49 -9.97
C PHE A 59 0.69 13.45 -11.10
N ASP A 60 1.14 14.65 -10.75
CA ASP A 60 1.78 15.59 -11.68
C ASP A 60 3.16 15.04 -12.01
N GLY A 61 3.28 14.42 -13.18
CA GLY A 61 4.51 13.81 -13.71
C GLY A 61 4.24 13.11 -15.04
N SER A 62 5.31 12.63 -15.69
CA SER A 62 5.21 11.85 -16.93
C SER A 62 4.65 10.44 -16.68
N ASP A 63 4.31 9.74 -17.76
CA ASP A 63 3.91 8.33 -17.65
C ASP A 63 5.09 7.48 -17.14
N GLU A 64 6.32 7.81 -17.52
CA GLU A 64 7.55 7.20 -17.02
C GLU A 64 7.72 7.39 -15.51
N ASP A 65 7.46 8.59 -15.00
CA ASP A 65 7.52 8.87 -13.56
C ASP A 65 6.49 8.04 -12.79
N VAL A 66 5.25 7.97 -13.30
CA VAL A 66 4.19 7.14 -12.70
C VAL A 66 4.61 5.68 -12.65
N GLN A 67 5.16 5.15 -13.75
CA GLN A 67 5.63 3.76 -13.78
C GLN A 67 6.82 3.53 -12.85
N ALA A 68 7.75 4.48 -12.76
CA ALA A 68 8.87 4.41 -11.83
C ALA A 68 8.41 4.37 -10.37
N ILE A 69 7.45 5.23 -9.98
CA ILE A 69 6.87 5.23 -8.63
C ILE A 69 6.16 3.89 -8.36
N ARG A 70 5.35 3.41 -9.30
CA ARG A 70 4.69 2.09 -9.17
C ARG A 70 5.70 0.96 -9.00
N ALA A 71 6.83 1.01 -9.70
CA ALA A 71 7.90 0.02 -9.61
C ALA A 71 8.64 0.09 -8.27
N GLN A 72 8.75 1.27 -7.65
CA GLN A 72 9.28 1.39 -6.29
C GLN A 72 8.34 0.74 -5.25
N ILE A 73 7.02 0.88 -5.44
CA ILE A 73 6.03 0.28 -4.53
C ILE A 73 5.93 -1.25 -4.75
N ILE A 74 5.88 -1.67 -6.02
CA ILE A 74 5.79 -3.08 -6.44
C ILE A 74 6.86 -3.35 -7.51
N PRO A 75 8.06 -3.84 -7.13
CA PRO A 75 9.15 -4.06 -8.08
C PRO A 75 8.83 -5.08 -9.19
N ASN A 76 8.15 -6.18 -8.87
CA ASN A 76 7.79 -7.22 -9.85
C ASN A 76 6.32 -7.08 -10.30
N GLN A 77 6.01 -6.01 -11.04
CA GLN A 77 4.65 -5.78 -11.55
C GLN A 77 4.19 -6.87 -12.52
N THR A 78 5.12 -7.49 -13.25
CA THR A 78 4.79 -8.49 -14.28
C THR A 78 4.08 -9.72 -13.73
N ARG A 79 4.27 -10.03 -12.44
CA ARG A 79 3.54 -11.10 -11.75
C ARG A 79 2.02 -10.90 -11.74
N PHE A 80 1.55 -9.67 -11.92
CA PHE A 80 0.13 -9.33 -11.88
C PHE A 80 -0.50 -9.11 -13.26
N ARG A 81 0.18 -9.48 -14.35
CA ARG A 81 -0.33 -9.31 -15.73
C ARG A 81 -1.72 -9.90 -15.95
N THR A 82 -2.06 -10.98 -15.25
CA THR A 82 -3.36 -11.67 -15.34
C THR A 82 -4.35 -11.27 -14.25
N ASP A 83 -3.95 -10.41 -13.29
CA ASP A 83 -4.75 -10.05 -12.11
C ASP A 83 -4.53 -8.57 -11.75
N ILE A 84 -5.08 -7.69 -12.59
CA ILE A 84 -4.98 -6.23 -12.46
C ILE A 84 -5.66 -5.75 -11.17
N ALA A 85 -6.76 -6.39 -10.76
CA ALA A 85 -7.45 -6.04 -9.53
C ALA A 85 -6.55 -6.25 -8.31
N LYS A 86 -5.83 -7.38 -8.24
CA LYS A 86 -4.83 -7.61 -7.20
C LYS A 86 -3.66 -6.63 -7.29
N PHE A 87 -3.19 -6.29 -8.50
CA PHE A 87 -2.15 -5.27 -8.68
C PHE A 87 -2.53 -3.92 -8.05
N ILE A 88 -3.71 -3.39 -8.43
CA ILE A 88 -4.21 -2.11 -7.93
C ILE A 88 -4.43 -2.17 -6.42
N SER A 89 -4.99 -3.26 -5.90
CA SER A 89 -5.20 -3.42 -4.45
C SER A 89 -3.88 -3.39 -3.66
N ARG A 90 -2.82 -4.02 -4.19
CA ARG A 90 -1.47 -3.99 -3.59
C ARG A 90 -0.83 -2.62 -3.68
N LEU A 91 -1.00 -1.93 -4.81
CA LEU A 91 -0.47 -0.60 -5.03
C LEU A 91 -1.11 0.42 -4.07
N GLY A 92 -2.42 0.30 -3.86
CA GLY A 92 -3.20 1.10 -2.94
C GLY A 92 -2.83 0.94 -1.45
N LEU A 93 -2.04 -0.07 -1.09
CA LEU A 93 -1.50 -0.17 0.28
C LEU A 93 -0.63 1.02 0.65
N PHE A 94 0.04 1.64 -0.33
CA PHE A 94 0.85 2.83 -0.13
C PHE A 94 0.02 4.01 0.41
N CYS A 95 -1.17 4.24 -0.13
CA CYS A 95 -2.07 5.32 0.31
C CYS A 95 -2.87 5.00 1.58
N THR A 96 -2.60 3.88 2.24
CA THR A 96 -3.28 3.48 3.48
C THR A 96 -2.30 3.22 4.61
N ALA A 97 -1.04 3.61 4.45
CA ALA A 97 -0.07 3.64 5.52
C ALA A 97 -0.40 4.84 6.43
N ASP A 98 -0.78 4.54 7.67
CA ASP A 98 -0.91 5.56 8.71
C ASP A 98 0.52 5.94 9.14
N THR A 99 0.86 7.22 8.96
CA THR A 99 2.23 7.76 9.05
C THR A 99 2.74 7.96 10.47
N ASP A 100 2.22 7.23 11.46
CA ASP A 100 2.59 7.46 12.86
C ASP A 100 4.07 7.14 13.14
N THR A 101 4.65 6.17 12.42
CA THR A 101 6.06 5.74 12.58
C THR A 101 6.58 5.13 11.28
N MET A 102 7.74 5.59 10.80
CA MET A 102 8.45 4.99 9.66
C MET A 102 9.83 4.49 10.10
N VAL A 103 10.08 3.19 9.93
CA VAL A 103 11.38 2.57 10.21
C VAL A 103 12.00 2.10 8.92
N GLU A 104 13.20 2.60 8.62
CA GLU A 104 13.99 2.12 7.50
C GLU A 104 14.65 0.79 7.86
N LEU A 105 14.43 -0.22 7.01
CA LEU A 105 15.09 -1.52 7.11
C LEU A 105 16.07 -1.65 5.95
N ASN A 106 17.32 -1.99 6.26
CA ASN A 106 18.30 -2.34 5.23
C ASN A 106 17.78 -3.56 4.46
N GLY A 107 17.72 -3.47 3.13
CA GLY A 107 17.02 -4.43 2.27
C GLY A 107 17.52 -5.88 2.32
N HIS A 108 18.65 -6.14 2.97
CA HIS A 108 19.19 -7.48 3.23
C HIS A 108 18.53 -8.19 4.42
N ASN A 109 17.75 -7.48 5.25
CA ASN A 109 17.25 -7.97 6.53
C ASN A 109 15.77 -8.38 6.48
N THR A 110 15.25 -8.71 5.30
CA THR A 110 13.86 -9.13 5.12
C THR A 110 13.79 -10.39 4.29
N LYS A 111 13.08 -11.40 4.79
CA LYS A 111 12.81 -12.66 4.10
C LYS A 111 11.30 -12.92 4.08
N VAL A 112 10.83 -13.54 3.00
CA VAL A 112 9.46 -14.08 2.94
C VAL A 112 9.54 -15.53 3.38
N GLU A 113 8.84 -15.85 4.46
CA GLU A 113 8.68 -17.23 4.92
C GLU A 113 7.43 -17.87 4.31
N ASN A 114 7.44 -19.20 4.23
CA ASN A 114 6.25 -19.93 3.86
C ASN A 114 5.24 -19.91 5.00
N ASP A 115 3.96 -19.89 4.65
CA ASP A 115 2.89 -20.02 5.64
C ASP A 115 2.94 -21.37 6.35
N ILE A 116 2.56 -21.37 7.63
CA ILE A 116 2.39 -22.59 8.42
C ILE A 116 0.94 -23.04 8.25
N PHE A 117 0.73 -24.34 8.06
CA PHE A 117 -0.57 -24.95 7.84
C PHE A 117 -0.88 -25.99 8.92
N THR A 118 -2.18 -26.23 9.18
CA THR A 118 -2.60 -27.44 9.90
C THR A 118 -2.44 -28.68 9.03
N ASN A 119 -2.62 -29.86 9.63
CA ASN A 119 -2.64 -31.13 8.89
C ASN A 119 -3.79 -31.17 7.85
N GLU A 120 -4.85 -30.39 8.06
CA GLU A 120 -6.00 -30.23 7.16
C GLU A 120 -5.86 -29.03 6.20
N GLU A 121 -4.62 -28.59 5.92
CA GLU A 121 -4.30 -27.52 4.96
C GLU A 121 -4.91 -26.14 5.28
N LYS A 122 -5.26 -25.88 6.55
CA LYS A 122 -5.69 -24.54 6.97
C LYS A 122 -4.50 -23.67 7.31
N ILE A 123 -4.42 -22.48 6.73
CA ILE A 123 -3.35 -21.51 7.01
C ILE A 123 -3.47 -20.99 8.45
N LEU A 124 -2.37 -21.00 9.19
CA LEU A 124 -2.26 -20.49 10.57
C LEU A 124 -1.58 -19.12 10.65
N THR A 125 -0.77 -18.76 9.66
CA THR A 125 0.08 -17.55 9.69
C THR A 125 -0.33 -16.49 8.68
N ASP A 126 -1.56 -16.55 8.14
CA ASP A 126 -2.02 -15.64 7.10
C ASP A 126 -1.87 -14.18 7.56
N GLY A 127 -1.07 -13.42 6.82
CA GLY A 127 -0.78 -12.01 7.11
C GLY A 127 0.05 -11.77 8.38
N SER A 128 0.70 -12.79 8.92
CA SER A 128 1.55 -12.69 10.11
C SER A 128 3.02 -13.01 9.79
N GLY A 129 3.93 -12.37 10.51
CA GLY A 129 5.36 -12.63 10.42
C GLY A 129 6.08 -12.32 11.72
N MET A 130 7.40 -12.41 11.69
CA MET A 130 8.25 -12.14 12.85
C MET A 130 9.25 -11.02 12.55
N CYS A 131 9.68 -10.32 13.59
CA CYS A 131 10.79 -9.39 13.54
C CYS A 131 11.74 -9.60 14.73
N SER A 132 12.97 -9.13 14.56
CA SER A 132 13.97 -9.15 15.63
C SER A 132 13.59 -8.19 16.76
N VAL A 133 14.18 -8.40 17.94
CA VAL A 133 14.11 -7.45 19.05
C VAL A 133 14.64 -6.07 18.64
N ALA A 134 15.69 -6.03 17.80
CA ALA A 134 16.26 -4.78 17.31
C ALA A 134 15.31 -3.99 16.41
N VAL A 135 14.57 -4.65 15.49
CA VAL A 135 13.51 -3.99 14.71
C VAL A 135 12.39 -3.51 15.63
N MET A 136 11.91 -4.35 16.55
CA MET A 136 10.82 -3.99 17.46
C MET A 136 11.15 -2.76 18.31
N LYS A 137 12.39 -2.66 18.82
CA LYS A 137 12.87 -1.49 19.58
C LYS A 137 12.75 -0.17 18.81
N LYS A 138 12.97 -0.18 17.49
CA LYS A 138 12.83 1.02 16.64
C LYS A 138 11.40 1.56 16.65
N PHE A 139 10.39 0.70 16.72
CA PHE A 139 8.98 1.10 16.84
C PHE A 139 8.57 1.43 18.27
N GLN A 140 9.10 0.68 19.23
CA GLN A 140 8.73 0.80 20.64
C GLN A 140 9.06 2.16 21.25
N THR A 141 10.12 2.85 20.82
CA THR A 141 10.45 4.18 21.36
C THR A 141 9.34 5.20 21.08
N GLU A 142 8.94 5.36 19.82
CA GLU A 142 7.88 6.29 19.42
C GLU A 142 6.53 5.84 19.99
N PHE A 143 6.25 4.54 19.93
CA PHE A 143 5.00 3.99 20.43
C PHE A 143 4.84 4.21 21.94
N TYR A 144 5.89 4.00 22.73
CA TYR A 144 5.87 4.22 24.18
C TYR A 144 5.68 5.71 24.52
N GLN A 145 6.34 6.62 23.79
CA GLN A 145 6.15 8.05 23.99
C GLN A 145 4.69 8.49 23.77
N LYS A 146 4.01 7.89 22.79
CA LYS A 146 2.61 8.20 22.47
C LYS A 146 1.61 7.53 23.42
N ASN A 147 1.90 6.32 23.90
CA ASN A 147 0.89 5.47 24.55
C ASN A 147 1.21 5.07 26.00
N GLY A 148 2.44 5.25 26.48
CA GLY A 148 2.87 4.90 27.84
C GLY A 148 3.10 3.40 28.10
N TYR A 149 3.11 2.56 27.05
CA TYR A 149 3.41 1.13 27.15
C TYR A 149 4.13 0.62 25.89
N TYR A 150 4.78 -0.54 26.00
CA TYR A 150 5.45 -1.20 24.87
C TYR A 150 4.51 -2.19 24.18
N SER A 151 4.57 -2.28 22.85
CA SER A 151 3.91 -3.34 22.11
C SER A 151 4.88 -4.47 21.77
N CYS A 152 4.40 -5.72 21.79
CA CYS A 152 5.10 -6.90 21.27
C CYS A 152 4.63 -7.31 19.86
N ILE A 153 3.64 -6.59 19.31
CA ILE A 153 3.06 -6.82 17.99
C ILE A 153 2.91 -5.47 17.28
N ILE A 154 3.30 -5.39 16.01
CA ILE A 154 3.14 -4.19 15.20
C ILE A 154 2.39 -4.51 13.91
N GLN A 155 1.50 -3.62 13.49
CA GLN A 155 0.92 -3.70 12.16
C GLN A 155 1.84 -3.00 11.16
N ILE A 156 2.15 -3.66 10.05
CA ILE A 156 3.07 -3.14 9.04
C ILE A 156 2.39 -2.99 7.68
N ARG A 157 2.93 -2.05 6.90
CA ARG A 157 2.71 -1.90 5.47
C ARG A 157 4.06 -1.60 4.82
N ALA A 158 4.59 -2.55 4.05
CA ALA A 158 5.93 -2.43 3.46
C ALA A 158 5.99 -3.14 2.11
N LYS A 159 6.45 -2.44 1.05
CA LYS A 159 6.68 -3.01 -0.30
C LYS A 159 5.52 -3.86 -0.86
N GLY A 160 4.26 -3.43 -0.63
CA GLY A 160 3.07 -4.17 -1.06
C GLY A 160 2.62 -5.32 -0.14
N CYS A 161 3.30 -5.54 0.99
CA CYS A 161 2.87 -6.41 2.08
C CYS A 161 2.08 -5.62 3.12
N LYS A 162 1.08 -6.25 3.72
CA LYS A 162 0.32 -5.76 4.87
C LYS A 162 0.13 -6.94 5.83
N GLY A 163 0.31 -6.70 7.12
CA GLY A 163 0.16 -7.75 8.11
C GLY A 163 0.57 -7.32 9.50
N THR A 164 0.80 -8.29 10.37
CA THR A 164 1.32 -8.11 11.72
C THR A 164 2.68 -8.76 11.86
N LEU A 165 3.63 -8.09 12.49
CA LEU A 165 4.89 -8.68 12.93
C LEU A 165 4.87 -8.84 14.45
N LEU A 166 5.22 -10.05 14.90
CA LEU A 166 5.47 -10.35 16.30
C LEU A 166 6.97 -10.27 16.56
N CYS A 167 7.35 -9.80 17.75
CA CYS A 167 8.75 -9.86 18.17
C CYS A 167 9.13 -11.30 18.51
N ASP A 168 10.12 -11.86 17.82
CA ASP A 168 10.73 -13.14 18.21
C ASP A 168 11.85 -12.87 19.23
N PRO A 169 11.67 -13.23 20.51
CA PRO A 169 12.68 -12.98 21.54
C PRO A 169 13.96 -13.80 21.33
N ALA A 170 13.94 -14.86 20.51
CA ALA A 170 15.13 -15.64 20.17
C ALA A 170 16.02 -14.94 19.12
N VAL A 171 15.52 -13.91 18.44
CA VAL A 171 16.23 -13.17 17.39
C VAL A 171 16.58 -11.77 17.89
N GLU A 172 17.76 -11.63 18.50
CA GLU A 172 18.18 -10.37 19.11
C GLU A 172 18.63 -9.31 18.10
N THR A 173 19.20 -9.71 16.96
CA THR A 173 19.86 -8.81 16.00
C THR A 173 19.22 -8.88 14.61
N ASP A 174 19.48 -7.86 13.77
CA ASP A 174 18.99 -7.77 12.38
C ASP A 174 19.81 -8.62 11.40
N ASN A 175 20.32 -9.79 11.81
CA ASN A 175 21.07 -10.67 10.92
C ASN A 175 20.13 -11.49 10.01
N PRO A 176 20.48 -11.68 8.73
CA PRO A 176 19.66 -12.37 7.75
C PRO A 176 19.47 -13.87 8.03
#